data_AF-A0AAV3HBJ7-F1
#
_entry.id   AF-A0AAV3HBJ7-F1
#
_cell.length_a   1.000
_cell.length_b   1.000
_cell.length_c   1.000
_cell.angle_alpha   90.00
_cell.angle_beta   90.00
_cell.angle_gamma   90.00
#
_symmetry.space_group_name_H-M   'P 1'
#
loop_
_entity.id
_entity.type
_entity.pdbx_description
1 polymer ?
#
loop_
_entity_poly.entity_id
_entity_poly.type
_entity_poly.pdbx_seq_one_letter_code
_entity_poly.pdbx_strand_id
1 'polypeptide(L)' 'MPHLTGRRFEHGVTDCYTLFRDAYHLAGIDMPDFEREDDWWRNGQNLYLDNMAVTGFYRVPLSSAQA' A
#
# COMPACT_ATOMS: atom_id res chain seq x y z
N MET A 1 4.73 14.99 -15.05
CA MET A 1 4.02 14.74 -13.78
C MET A 1 4.87 13.77 -12.98
N PRO A 2 5.40 14.13 -11.80
CA PRO A 2 6.14 13.16 -11.02
C PRO A 2 5.17 12.04 -10.63
N HIS A 3 5.35 10.86 -11.22
CA HIS A 3 4.32 9.81 -11.18
C HIS A 3 4.00 9.35 -9.76
N LEU A 4 4.90 9.51 -8.79
CA LEU A 4 4.71 9.07 -7.40
C LEU A 4 5.20 10.09 -6.36
N THR A 5 5.95 11.11 -6.75
CA THR A 5 6.59 12.08 -5.83
C THR A 5 5.93 13.46 -5.93
N GLY A 6 6.10 14.30 -4.90
CA GLY A 6 5.60 15.69 -4.90
C GLY A 6 4.07 15.85 -4.77
N ARG A 7 3.35 14.76 -4.45
CA ARG A 7 1.90 14.79 -4.22
C ARG A 7 1.59 15.33 -2.81
N ARG A 8 0.51 16.10 -2.70
CA ARG A 8 -0.02 16.52 -1.39
C ARG A 8 -0.62 15.31 -0.69
N PHE A 9 -0.38 15.16 0.62
CA PHE A 9 -1.03 14.12 1.41
C PHE A 9 -2.48 14.50 1.71
N GLU A 10 -3.40 13.58 1.41
CA GLU A 10 -4.82 13.65 1.76
C GLU A 10 -5.28 12.21 2.08
N HIS A 11 -5.72 11.97 3.32
CA HIS A 11 -6.10 10.62 3.76
C HIS A 11 -7.24 10.06 2.91
N GLY A 12 -7.12 8.81 2.46
CA GLY A 12 -8.10 8.18 1.57
C GLY A 12 -8.05 8.60 0.10
N VAL A 13 -7.32 9.67 -0.26
CA VAL A 13 -7.27 10.21 -1.63
C VAL A 13 -5.87 10.16 -2.23
N THR A 14 -4.88 10.71 -1.53
CA THR A 14 -3.45 10.70 -1.92
C THR A 14 -2.60 10.38 -0.71
N ASP A 15 -2.95 9.28 -0.05
CA ASP A 15 -2.31 8.79 1.17
C ASP A 15 -1.18 7.78 0.88
N CYS A 16 -0.61 7.22 1.96
CA CYS A 16 0.46 6.25 1.85
C CYS A 16 0.01 4.93 1.19
N TYR A 17 -1.26 4.52 1.30
CA TYR A 17 -1.75 3.34 0.60
C TYR A 17 -1.97 3.60 -0.88
N THR A 18 -2.50 4.77 -1.23
CA THR A 18 -2.72 5.19 -2.61
C THR A 18 -1.39 5.29 -3.36
N LEU A 19 -0.35 5.84 -2.71
CA LEU A 19 1.00 5.82 -3.25
C LEU A 19 1.51 4.40 -3.54
N PHE A 20 1.27 3.47 -2.61
CA PHE A 20 1.64 2.07 -2.75
C PHE A 20 0.88 1.39 -3.90
N ARG A 21 -0.45 1.57 -3.98
CA ARG A 21 -1.28 1.06 -5.08
C ARG A 21 -0.80 1.57 -6.43
N ASP A 22 -0.52 2.87 -6.54
CA ASP A 22 -0.06 3.47 -7.80
C ASP A 22 1.30 2.93 -8.21
N ALA A 23 2.22 2.68 -7.27
CA ALA A 23 3.50 2.06 -7.58
C ALA A 23 3.34 0.65 -8.17
N TYR A 24 2.44 -0.16 -7.61
CA TYR A 24 2.14 -1.49 -8.13
C TYR A 24 1.35 -1.46 -9.44
N HIS A 25 0.44 -0.51 -9.61
CA HIS A 25 -0.27 -0.32 -10.87
C HIS A 25 0.70 0.01 -12.01
N LEU A 26 1.72 0.83 -11.76
CA LEU A 26 2.82 1.08 -12.71
C LEU A 26 3.65 -0.18 -13.01
N ALA A 27 3.68 -1.16 -12.10
CA ALA A 27 4.30 -2.46 -12.31
C ALA A 27 3.35 -3.50 -12.93
N GLY A 28 2.12 -3.11 -13.30
CA GLY A 28 1.11 -4.01 -13.89
C GLY A 28 0.38 -4.89 -12.87
N ILE A 29 0.40 -4.53 -11.59
CA ILE A 29 -0.28 -5.24 -10.50
C ILE A 29 -1.38 -4.35 -9.93
N ASP A 30 -2.63 -4.76 -10.08
CA ASP A 30 -3.78 -4.02 -9.54
C ASP A 30 -4.03 -4.38 -8.07
N MET A 31 -3.99 -3.35 -7.23
CA MET A 31 -4.21 -3.46 -5.79
C MET A 31 -5.62 -2.95 -5.42
N PRO A 32 -6.35 -3.64 -4.54
CA PRO A 32 -7.71 -3.30 -4.17
C PRO A 32 -7.76 -1.96 -3.45
N ASP A 33 -8.89 -1.28 -3.54
CA ASP A 33 -9.21 -0.18 -2.64
C ASP A 33 -10.10 -0.70 -1.53
N PHE A 34 -9.67 -0.55 -0.28
CA PHE A 34 -10.47 -0.89 0.89
C PHE A 34 -10.71 0.35 1.75
N GLU A 35 -11.77 0.34 2.53
CA GLU A 35 -12.06 1.45 3.44
C GLU A 35 -10.98 1.56 4.54
N ARG A 36 -10.54 2.78 4.79
CA ARG A 36 -9.47 3.12 5.73
C ARG A 36 -9.96 4.27 6.61
N GLU A 37 -10.52 3.96 7.77
CA GLU A 37 -10.92 4.99 8.75
C GLU A 37 -9.74 5.87 9.15
N ASP A 38 -9.95 7.16 9.43
CA ASP A 38 -8.87 8.03 9.92
C ASP A 38 -8.19 7.44 11.16
N ASP A 39 -6.86 7.57 11.23
CA ASP A 39 -6.02 7.07 12.33
C ASP A 39 -6.12 5.55 12.61
N TRP A 40 -6.62 4.73 11.68
CA TRP A 40 -6.69 3.26 11.83
C TRP A 40 -5.36 2.61 12.30
N TRP A 41 -4.23 3.16 11.85
CA TRP A 41 -2.89 2.68 12.20
C TRP A 41 -2.55 2.89 13.68
N ARG A 42 -3.22 3.81 14.38
CA ARG A 42 -3.09 4.01 15.83
C ARG A 42 -3.83 2.96 16.64
N ASN A 43 -4.84 2.33 16.04
CA ASN A 43 -5.67 1.32 16.69
C ASN A 43 -5.09 -0.10 16.60
N GLY A 44 -3.83 -0.24 16.13
CA GLY A 44 -3.15 -1.52 15.99
C GLY A 44 -3.63 -2.34 14.79
N GLN A 45 -4.47 -1.79 13.92
CA GLN A 45 -4.88 -2.43 12.68
C GLN A 45 -3.69 -2.48 11.70
N ASN A 46 -3.63 -3.52 10.87
CA ASN A 46 -2.58 -3.70 9.86
C ASN A 46 -3.18 -3.93 8.47
N LEU A 47 -4.04 -3.00 8.07
CA LEU A 47 -4.83 -3.11 6.85
C LEU A 47 -3.97 -3.41 5.61
N TYR A 48 -2.72 -2.95 5.57
CA TYR A 48 -1.83 -3.19 4.45
C TYR A 48 -1.42 -4.67 4.36
N LEU A 49 -0.89 -5.24 5.44
CA LEU A 49 -0.48 -6.65 5.42
C LEU A 49 -1.69 -7.59 5.33
N ASP A 50 -2.81 -7.22 5.95
CA ASP A 50 -4.03 -8.03 5.95
C ASP A 50 -4.62 -8.14 4.52
N ASN A 51 -4.53 -7.06 3.73
CA ASN A 51 -5.00 -7.04 2.34
C ASN A 51 -3.93 -7.46 1.31
N MET A 52 -2.65 -7.59 1.68
CA MET A 52 -1.61 -8.04 0.74
C MET A 52 -1.76 -9.52 0.36
N ALA A 53 -2.23 -10.37 1.28
CA ALA A 53 -2.41 -11.79 0.99
C ALA A 53 -3.49 -12.03 -0.08
N VAL A 54 -4.55 -11.21 -0.10
CA VAL A 54 -5.63 -11.34 -1.09
C VAL A 54 -5.22 -10.92 -2.49
N THR A 55 -4.12 -10.17 -2.63
CA THR A 55 -3.56 -9.78 -3.93
C THR A 55 -2.41 -10.67 -4.40
N GLY A 56 -2.24 -11.83 -3.75
CA GLY A 56 -1.25 -12.83 -4.15
C GLY A 56 0.17 -12.61 -3.58
N PHE A 57 0.37 -11.62 -2.72
CA PHE A 57 1.64 -11.53 -1.98
C PHE A 57 1.69 -12.60 -0.89
N TYR A 58 2.90 -13.05 -0.61
CA TYR A 58 3.18 -13.95 0.50
C TYR A 58 4.40 -13.45 1.26
N ARG A 59 4.47 -13.79 2.55
CA ARG A 59 5.61 -13.41 3.38
C ARG A 59 6.83 -14.22 2.96
N VAL A 60 7.93 -13.53 2.70
CA VAL A 60 9.22 -14.15 2.42
C VAL A 60 10.15 -14.00 3.62
N PRO A 61 11.01 -15.00 3.92
CA PRO A 61 12.04 -14.87 4.95
C PRO A 61 12.98 -13.70 4.65
N LEU A 62 13.45 -13.01 5.69
CA LEU A 62 14.43 -11.93 5.52
C LEU A 62 15.70 -12.40 4.79
N SER A 63 16.11 -13.65 5.01
CA SER A 63 17.26 -14.27 4.32
C SER A 63 17.08 -14.41 2.81
N SER A 64 15.85 -14.29 2.30
CA SER A 64 15.56 -14.33 0.86
C SER A 64 15.40 -12.94 0.23
N ALA A 65 15.40 -11.87 1.03
CA ALA A 65 15.35 -10.51 0.52
C ALA A 65 16.68 -10.14 -0.15
N GLN A 66 16.61 -9.55 -1.34
CA GLN A 66 17.76 -9.01 -2.06
C GLN A 66 17.88 -7.51 -1.74
N ALA A 67 19.13 -7.03 -1.62
CA ALA A 67 19.45 -5.62 -1.37
C ALA A 67 19.56 -4.83 -2.68
#